data_AF-A0A6P7H620-F1
#
_entry.id   AF-A0A6P7H620-F1
#
_cell.length_a   1.000
_cell.length_b   1.000
_cell.length_c   1.000
_cell.angle_alpha   90.00
_cell.angle_beta   90.00
_cell.angle_gamma   90.00
#
_symmetry.space_group_name_H-M   'P 1'
#
loop_
_entity.id
_entity.type
_entity.pdbx_description
1 polymer ?
#
loop_
_entity_poly.entity_id
_entity_poly.type
_entity_poly.pdbx_seq_one_letter_code
_entity_poly.pdbx_strand_id
1 'polypeptide(L)'
;MSCCRQTVYIARIFYLWKEDTINLLRQIKKREEQIYESQDKEIIDLMNTNIKNNRKLDWWYILFQMGVVFFYMTLAPYLFPTETVILQYTNTTVNQRSLPIKYWFPFDEEKHFNIALGWEIFSLMLAGQTSFALDLFFFSSLAFILGQVKILRFMLDNFEKYRAKAEAQAKCTRSTADLITLKLFICEHQRLLR
;
A
#
# COMPACT_ATOMS: atom_id res chain seq x y z
N MET A 1 24.81 -3.30 -9.66
CA MET A 1 23.33 -3.43 -9.69
C MET A 1 22.58 -2.59 -8.64
N SER A 2 23.15 -2.23 -7.48
CA SER A 2 22.47 -1.42 -6.44
C SER A 2 22.05 0.00 -6.86
N CYS A 3 22.79 0.64 -7.77
CA CYS A 3 22.49 2.02 -8.20
C CYS A 3 21.14 2.13 -8.96
N CYS A 4 20.74 1.08 -9.68
CA CYS A 4 19.45 1.01 -10.37
C CYS A 4 18.26 0.86 -9.40
N ARG A 5 18.47 0.22 -8.23
CA ARG A 5 17.41 0.09 -7.22
C ARG A 5 17.18 1.41 -6.49
N GLN A 6 18.26 2.10 -6.12
CA GLN A 6 18.19 3.41 -5.45
C GLN A 6 17.52 4.49 -6.32
N THR A 7 17.77 4.49 -7.63
CA THR A 7 17.10 5.41 -8.57
C THR A 7 15.59 5.15 -8.68
N VAL A 8 15.16 3.89 -8.67
CA VAL A 8 13.72 3.53 -8.62
C VAL A 8 13.07 3.99 -7.31
N TYR A 9 13.76 3.87 -6.16
CA TYR A 9 13.24 4.36 -4.88
C TYR A 9 13.04 5.87 -4.87
N ILE A 10 14.04 6.62 -5.34
CA ILE A 10 13.97 8.07 -5.44
C ILE A 10 12.82 8.49 -6.38
N ALA A 11 12.69 7.85 -7.54
CA ALA A 11 11.60 8.11 -8.47
C ALA A 11 10.21 7.85 -7.87
N ARG A 12 10.06 6.80 -7.05
CA ARG A 12 8.80 6.50 -6.35
C ARG A 12 8.44 7.53 -5.27
N ILE A 13 9.44 8.05 -4.54
CA ILE A 13 9.21 9.13 -3.57
C ILE A 13 8.74 10.41 -4.28
N PHE A 14 9.37 10.76 -5.41
CA PHE A 14 8.92 11.89 -6.23
C PHE A 14 7.50 11.69 -6.78
N TYR A 15 7.11 10.44 -7.09
CA TYR A 15 5.75 10.14 -7.53
C TYR A 15 4.69 10.36 -6.44
N LEU A 16 5.01 10.05 -5.17
CA LEU A 16 4.10 10.34 -4.04
C LEU A 16 3.88 11.83 -3.83
N TRP A 17 4.90 12.65 -4.09
CA TRP A 17 4.85 14.10 -3.94
C TRP A 17 4.18 14.81 -5.11
N LYS A 18 3.78 14.07 -6.14
CA LYS A 18 3.05 14.62 -7.27
C LYS A 18 1.69 15.15 -6.80
N GLU A 19 1.30 16.30 -7.34
CA GLU A 19 0.02 16.94 -7.02
C GLU A 19 -1.18 16.01 -7.24
N ASP A 20 -1.11 15.13 -8.24
CA ASP A 20 -2.15 14.13 -8.54
C ASP A 20 -2.43 13.21 -7.34
N THR A 21 -1.38 12.73 -6.66
CA THR A 21 -1.50 11.84 -5.50
C THR A 21 -2.12 12.57 -4.31
N ILE A 22 -1.71 13.83 -4.08
CA ILE A 22 -2.28 14.69 -3.03
C ILE A 22 -3.75 14.99 -3.33
N ASN A 23 -4.08 15.26 -4.59
CA ASN A 23 -5.45 15.51 -5.02
C ASN A 23 -6.33 14.26 -4.84
N LEU A 24 -5.81 13.07 -5.14
CA LEU A 24 -6.50 11.80 -4.90
C LEU A 24 -6.78 11.61 -3.40
N LEU A 25 -5.80 11.81 -2.53
CA LEU A 25 -5.99 11.76 -1.08
C LEU A 25 -7.05 12.74 -0.59
N ARG A 26 -7.05 13.97 -1.12
CA ARG A 26 -8.06 14.98 -0.80
C ARG A 26 -9.46 14.56 -1.26
N GLN A 27 -9.58 13.93 -2.43
CA GLN A 27 -10.83 13.41 -2.95
C GLN A 27 -11.36 12.25 -2.10
N ILE A 28 -10.49 11.32 -1.69
CA ILE A 28 -10.83 10.23 -0.77
C ILE A 28 -11.38 10.82 0.52
N LYS A 29 -10.62 11.71 1.19
CA LYS A 29 -11.03 12.33 2.45
C LYS A 29 -12.40 13.00 2.34
N LYS A 30 -12.59 13.84 1.32
CA LYS A 30 -13.87 14.53 1.07
C LYS A 30 -15.02 13.53 0.87
N ARG A 31 -14.75 12.38 0.27
CA ARG A 31 -15.77 11.35 0.04
C ARG A 31 -16.11 10.61 1.33
N GLU A 32 -15.12 10.29 2.16
CA GLU A 32 -15.37 9.70 3.47
C GLU A 32 -16.25 10.63 4.31
N GLU A 33 -15.91 11.93 4.36
CA GLU A 33 -16.72 12.96 5.02
C GLU A 33 -18.17 12.96 4.51
N GLN A 34 -18.38 12.98 3.18
CA GLN A 34 -19.71 12.91 2.56
C GLN A 34 -20.49 11.64 2.96
N ILE A 35 -19.84 10.49 3.06
CA ILE A 35 -20.49 9.23 3.44
C ILE A 35 -20.92 9.28 4.91
N TYR A 36 -20.08 9.77 5.80
CA TYR A 36 -20.40 9.92 7.22
C TYR A 36 -21.48 10.99 7.45
N GLU A 37 -21.50 12.06 6.66
CA GLU A 37 -22.52 13.11 6.71
C GLU A 37 -23.89 12.65 6.17
N SER A 38 -23.92 11.67 5.26
CA SER A 38 -25.18 11.19 4.65
C SER A 38 -26.13 10.48 5.63
N GLN A 39 -25.66 10.17 6.85
CA GLN A 39 -26.36 9.46 7.93
C GLN A 39 -26.97 8.10 7.52
N ASP A 40 -26.58 7.56 6.36
CA ASP A 40 -27.05 6.26 5.90
C ASP A 40 -26.28 5.14 6.59
N LYS A 41 -26.85 4.63 7.69
CA LYS A 41 -26.20 3.63 8.56
C LYS A 41 -25.75 2.38 7.80
N GLU A 42 -26.47 1.96 6.76
CA GLU A 42 -26.13 0.78 5.97
C GLU A 42 -24.87 1.00 5.12
N ILE A 43 -24.76 2.17 4.49
CA ILE A 43 -23.56 2.54 3.71
C ILE A 43 -22.35 2.72 4.64
N ILE A 44 -22.57 3.36 5.80
CA ILE A 44 -21.52 3.57 6.81
C ILE A 44 -21.01 2.23 7.35
N ASP A 45 -21.90 1.28 7.64
CA ASP A 45 -21.51 -0.05 8.13
C ASP A 45 -20.75 -0.86 7.06
N LEU A 46 -21.19 -0.77 5.79
CA LEU A 46 -20.50 -1.39 4.67
C LEU A 46 -19.08 -0.82 4.50
N MET A 47 -18.93 0.50 4.59
CA MET A 47 -17.62 1.18 4.53
C MET A 47 -16.73 0.77 5.71
N ASN A 48 -17.25 0.80 6.94
CA ASN A 48 -16.52 0.40 8.14
C ASN A 48 -16.06 -1.07 8.07
N THR A 49 -16.89 -1.96 7.52
CA THR A 49 -16.54 -3.36 7.30
C THR A 49 -15.40 -3.49 6.28
N ASN A 50 -15.42 -2.70 5.20
CA ASN A 50 -14.34 -2.68 4.22
C ASN A 50 -13.03 -2.15 4.83
N ILE A 51 -13.08 -1.08 5.64
CA ILE A 51 -11.91 -0.52 6.36
C ILE A 51 -11.32 -1.55 7.33
N LYS A 52 -12.16 -2.25 8.10
CA LYS A 52 -11.69 -3.31 9.02
C LYS A 52 -11.00 -4.44 8.29
N ASN A 53 -11.56 -4.88 7.15
CA ASN A 53 -10.96 -5.91 6.33
C ASN A 53 -9.64 -5.46 5.70
N ASN A 54 -9.57 -4.21 5.21
CA ASN A 54 -8.33 -3.65 4.68
C ASN A 54 -7.24 -3.59 5.75
N ARG A 55 -7.57 -3.06 6.93
CA ARG A 55 -6.64 -2.99 8.06
C ARG A 55 -6.11 -4.38 8.47
N LYS A 56 -6.94 -5.42 8.39
CA LYS A 56 -6.53 -6.80 8.66
C LYS A 56 -5.54 -7.31 7.59
N LEU A 57 -5.80 -7.04 6.31
CA LEU A 57 -4.89 -7.40 5.22
C LEU A 57 -3.56 -6.66 5.34
N ASP A 58 -3.59 -5.35 5.63
CA ASP A 58 -2.38 -4.55 5.87
C ASP A 58 -1.55 -5.12 7.02
N TRP A 59 -2.21 -5.54 8.11
CA TRP A 59 -1.53 -6.15 9.25
C TRP A 59 -0.85 -7.48 8.88
N TRP A 60 -1.52 -8.33 8.11
CA TRP A 60 -0.92 -9.57 7.60
C TRP A 60 0.26 -9.32 6.68
N TYR A 61 0.16 -8.32 5.81
CA TYR A 61 1.24 -7.92 4.93
C TYR A 61 2.45 -7.42 5.73
N ILE A 62 2.24 -6.55 6.72
CA ILE A 62 3.31 -6.06 7.60
C ILE A 62 3.98 -7.21 8.36
N LEU A 63 3.20 -8.12 8.96
CA LEU A 63 3.73 -9.29 9.66
C LEU A 63 4.57 -10.17 8.73
N PHE A 64 4.06 -10.45 7.53
CA PHE A 64 4.77 -11.26 6.54
C PHE A 64 6.09 -10.61 6.14
N GLN A 65 6.10 -9.32 5.83
CA GLN A 65 7.32 -8.59 5.46
C GLN A 65 8.33 -8.55 6.62
N MET A 66 7.87 -8.27 7.84
CA MET A 66 8.72 -8.31 9.03
C MET A 66 9.34 -9.69 9.26
N GLY A 67 8.57 -10.76 9.05
CA GLY A 67 9.06 -12.14 9.14
C GLY A 67 10.12 -12.46 8.10
N VAL A 68 9.92 -12.05 6.84
CA VAL A 68 10.89 -12.22 5.76
C VAL A 68 12.18 -11.45 6.06
N VAL A 69 12.06 -10.16 6.43
CA VAL A 69 13.23 -9.33 6.76
C VAL A 69 13.99 -9.89 7.94
N PHE A 70 13.29 -10.28 9.01
CA PHE A 70 13.92 -10.91 10.17
C PHE A 70 14.68 -12.17 9.75
N PHE A 71 14.04 -13.08 9.02
CA PHE A 71 14.67 -14.33 8.57
C PHE A 71 15.96 -14.09 7.76
N TYR A 72 15.90 -13.22 6.74
CA TYR A 72 17.05 -12.97 5.85
C TYR A 72 18.17 -12.18 6.52
N MET A 73 17.86 -11.30 7.49
CA MET A 73 18.86 -10.45 8.12
C MET A 73 19.49 -11.06 9.37
N THR A 74 18.74 -11.86 10.13
CA THR A 74 19.20 -12.36 11.44
C THR A 74 19.46 -13.86 11.44
N LEU A 75 18.69 -14.65 10.68
CA LEU A 75 18.79 -16.10 10.72
C LEU A 75 19.67 -16.64 9.59
N ALA A 76 19.45 -16.17 8.36
CA ALA A 76 20.12 -16.66 7.16
C ALA A 76 21.65 -16.54 7.23
N PRO A 77 22.27 -15.43 7.70
CA PRO A 77 23.73 -15.33 7.76
C PRO A 77 24.40 -16.31 8.74
N TYR A 78 23.63 -16.89 9.66
CA TYR A 78 24.11 -17.86 10.65
C TYR A 78 23.73 -19.32 10.30
N LEU A 79 22.69 -19.52 9.50
CA LEU A 79 22.22 -20.84 9.07
C LEU A 79 22.88 -21.32 7.78
N PHE A 80 23.22 -20.41 6.86
CA PHE A 80 23.84 -20.77 5.59
C PHE A 80 25.39 -20.68 5.69
N PRO A 81 26.11 -21.63 5.07
CA PRO A 81 27.57 -21.71 5.18
C PRO A 81 28.28 -20.51 4.53
N THR A 82 29.48 -20.21 5.01
CA THR A 82 30.40 -19.20 4.47
C THR A 82 30.67 -19.44 2.98
N GLU A 83 30.61 -18.38 2.17
CA GLU A 83 30.98 -18.43 0.76
C GLU A 83 32.51 -18.52 0.62
N THR A 84 32.97 -19.34 -0.32
CA THR A 84 34.38 -19.36 -0.72
C THR A 84 34.61 -18.22 -1.71
N VAL A 85 35.40 -17.23 -1.31
CA VAL A 85 35.76 -16.09 -2.16
C VAL A 85 37.23 -16.19 -2.53
N ILE A 86 37.55 -16.02 -3.82
CA ILE A 86 38.92 -15.95 -4.31
C ILE A 86 39.35 -14.48 -4.28
N LEU A 87 40.30 -14.16 -3.42
CA LEU A 87 40.90 -12.83 -3.38
C LEU A 87 41.89 -12.69 -4.55
N GLN A 88 41.51 -11.91 -5.57
CA GLN A 88 42.29 -11.78 -6.82
C GLN A 88 43.71 -11.22 -6.61
N TYR A 89 43.94 -10.47 -5.52
CA TYR A 89 45.25 -9.85 -5.25
C TYR A 89 46.25 -10.83 -4.59
N THR A 90 45.77 -11.79 -3.80
CA THR A 90 46.60 -12.79 -3.11
C THR A 90 46.49 -14.20 -3.68
N ASN A 91 45.54 -14.45 -4.60
CA ASN A 91 45.19 -15.78 -5.10
C ASN A 91 44.91 -16.81 -4.00
N THR A 92 44.40 -16.34 -2.86
CA THR A 92 44.02 -17.18 -1.72
C THR A 92 42.50 -17.35 -1.69
N THR A 93 42.06 -18.59 -1.51
CA THR A 93 40.66 -18.91 -1.18
C THR A 93 40.43 -18.67 0.30
N VAL A 94 39.52 -17.74 0.62
CA VAL A 94 39.11 -17.42 1.99
C VAL A 94 37.63 -17.75 2.14
N ASN A 95 37.26 -18.30 3.31
CA ASN A 95 35.88 -18.58 3.67
C ASN A 95 35.28 -17.34 4.34
N GLN A 96 34.54 -16.55 3.56
CA GLN A 96 33.93 -15.32 4.03
C GLN A 96 32.47 -15.54 4.42
N ARG A 97 32.02 -14.93 5.52
CA ARG A 97 30.59 -14.87 5.84
C ARG A 97 29.90 -13.94 4.85
N SER A 98 28.89 -14.45 4.16
CA SER A 98 28.13 -13.65 3.21
C SER A 98 27.25 -12.64 3.95
N LEU A 99 27.49 -11.37 3.66
CA LEU A 99 26.54 -10.30 3.91
C LEU A 99 25.31 -10.47 2.99
N PRO A 100 24.07 -10.18 3.44
CA PRO A 100 22.86 -10.30 2.64
C PRO A 100 22.94 -9.61 1.27
N ILE A 101 23.70 -8.51 1.17
CA ILE A 101 23.97 -7.76 -0.05
C ILE A 101 25.46 -7.44 -0.10
N LYS A 102 26.10 -7.82 -1.21
CA LYS A 102 27.48 -7.46 -1.51
C LYS A 102 27.60 -5.95 -1.76
N TYR A 103 28.15 -5.24 -0.80
CA TYR A 103 28.57 -3.84 -0.91
C TYR A 103 30.09 -3.74 -0.82
N TRP A 104 30.66 -2.67 -1.35
CA TRP A 104 32.06 -2.37 -1.13
C TRP A 104 32.17 -1.51 0.13
N PHE A 105 32.88 -2.02 1.14
CA PHE A 105 33.19 -1.27 2.34
C PHE A 105 34.65 -0.78 2.31
N PRO A 106 34.95 0.43 2.80
CA PRO A 106 36.32 0.94 2.91
C PRO A 106 37.05 0.36 4.15
N PHE A 107 36.72 -0.86 4.56
CA PHE A 107 37.32 -1.58 5.67
C PHE A 107 37.16 -3.09 5.47
N ASP A 108 37.93 -3.88 6.21
CA ASP A 108 37.87 -5.34 6.16
C ASP A 108 36.56 -5.87 6.77
N GLU A 109 35.71 -6.41 5.90
CA GLU A 109 34.38 -6.93 6.23
C GLU A 109 34.41 -8.14 7.15
N GLU A 110 35.43 -8.99 7.07
CA GLU A 110 35.55 -10.17 7.94
C GLU A 110 35.90 -9.76 9.36
N LYS A 111 36.88 -8.87 9.50
CA LYS A 111 37.34 -8.39 10.80
C LYS A 111 36.25 -7.61 11.54
N HIS A 112 35.41 -6.87 10.80
CA HIS A 112 34.36 -6.01 11.33
C HIS A 112 32.95 -6.45 10.89
N PHE A 113 32.72 -7.76 10.77
CA PHE A 113 31.48 -8.33 10.23
C PHE A 113 30.21 -7.81 10.92
N ASN A 114 30.19 -7.75 12.26
CA ASN A 114 29.02 -7.28 13.00
C ASN A 114 28.68 -5.81 12.70
N ILE A 115 29.69 -4.99 12.43
CA ILE A 115 29.51 -3.57 12.08
C ILE A 115 28.98 -3.47 10.64
N ALA A 116 29.56 -4.23 9.71
CA ALA A 116 29.09 -4.29 8.32
C ALA A 116 27.63 -4.78 8.26
N LEU A 117 27.31 -5.86 8.96
CA LEU A 117 25.96 -6.42 9.04
C LEU A 117 24.97 -5.44 9.69
N GLY A 118 25.35 -4.80 10.79
CA GLY A 118 24.51 -3.78 11.44
C GLY A 118 24.22 -2.59 10.54
N TRP A 119 25.23 -2.10 9.82
CA TRP A 119 25.07 -1.03 8.83
C TRP A 119 24.14 -1.43 7.70
N GLU A 120 24.27 -2.66 7.21
CA GLU A 120 23.46 -3.17 6.13
C GLU A 120 21.99 -3.33 6.53
N ILE A 121 21.74 -3.89 7.73
CA ILE A 121 20.39 -3.97 8.32
C ILE A 121 19.78 -2.57 8.40
N PHE A 122 20.53 -1.59 8.90
CA PHE A 122 20.05 -0.22 9.01
C PHE A 122 19.72 0.39 7.65
N SER A 123 20.64 0.27 6.67
CA SER A 123 20.43 0.79 5.31
C SER A 123 19.23 0.13 4.63
N LEU A 124 19.04 -1.18 4.81
CA LEU A 124 17.92 -1.92 4.23
C LEU A 124 16.60 -1.65 4.94
N MET A 125 16.62 -1.38 6.24
CA MET A 125 15.44 -0.96 6.96
C MET A 125 14.92 0.39 6.43
N LEU A 126 15.81 1.36 6.22
CA LEU A 126 15.46 2.66 5.62
C LEU A 126 14.91 2.52 4.21
N ALA A 127 15.59 1.75 3.35
CA ALA A 127 15.14 1.52 1.98
C ALA A 127 13.81 0.75 1.94
N GLY A 128 13.68 -0.30 2.74
CA GLY A 128 12.51 -1.17 2.82
C GLY A 128 11.27 -0.45 3.33
N GLN A 129 11.39 0.38 4.37
CA GLN A 129 10.26 1.11 4.96
C GLN A 129 9.53 1.97 3.93
N THR A 130 10.28 2.69 3.08
CA THR A 130 9.66 3.51 2.03
C THR A 130 8.92 2.67 0.99
N SER A 131 9.49 1.52 0.59
CA SER A 131 8.85 0.59 -0.34
C SER A 131 7.58 -0.01 0.25
N PHE A 132 7.61 -0.45 1.50
CA PHE A 132 6.46 -1.04 2.16
C PHE A 132 5.34 -0.03 2.38
N ALA A 133 5.69 1.22 2.74
CA ALA A 133 4.71 2.29 2.87
C ALA A 133 3.99 2.59 1.55
N LEU A 134 4.72 2.58 0.43
CA LEU A 134 4.18 2.73 -0.91
C LEU A 134 3.23 1.60 -1.30
N ASP A 135 3.64 0.35 -1.06
CA ASP A 135 2.84 -0.82 -1.37
C ASP A 135 1.54 -0.80 -0.55
N LEU A 136 1.62 -0.49 0.76
CA LEU A 136 0.45 -0.32 1.63
C LEU A 136 -0.48 0.80 1.14
N PHE A 137 0.08 1.94 0.75
CA PHE A 137 -0.69 3.05 0.20
C PHE A 137 -1.44 2.64 -1.08
N PHE A 138 -0.78 1.91 -1.97
CA PHE A 138 -1.38 1.42 -3.20
C PHE A 138 -2.50 0.39 -2.95
N PHE A 139 -2.24 -0.61 -2.11
CA PHE A 139 -3.25 -1.61 -1.74
C PHE A 139 -4.45 -0.98 -1.01
N SER A 140 -4.21 -0.05 -0.09
CA SER A 140 -5.27 0.68 0.60
C SER A 140 -6.11 1.53 -0.36
N SER A 141 -5.48 2.18 -1.34
CA SER A 141 -6.19 2.95 -2.37
C SER A 141 -7.06 2.06 -3.25
N LEU A 142 -6.56 0.89 -3.65
CA LEU A 142 -7.35 -0.11 -4.40
C LEU A 142 -8.52 -0.65 -3.56
N ALA A 143 -8.27 -0.97 -2.29
CA ALA A 143 -9.31 -1.44 -1.38
C ALA A 143 -10.40 -0.39 -1.16
N PHE A 144 -10.05 0.89 -1.14
CA PHE A 144 -11.00 1.99 -1.10
C PHE A 144 -11.88 2.03 -2.36
N ILE A 145 -11.28 1.96 -3.56
CA ILE A 145 -12.02 1.94 -4.84
C ILE A 145 -12.99 0.74 -4.87
N LEU A 146 -12.52 -0.45 -4.49
CA LEU A 146 -13.36 -1.65 -4.39
C LEU A 146 -14.51 -1.46 -3.38
N GLY A 147 -14.26 -0.76 -2.28
CA GLY A 147 -15.28 -0.38 -1.30
C GLY A 147 -16.35 0.51 -1.92
N GLN A 148 -15.96 1.53 -2.67
CA GLN A 148 -16.90 2.42 -3.36
C GLN A 148 -17.73 1.67 -4.41
N VAL A 149 -17.13 0.73 -5.16
CA VAL A 149 -17.87 -0.11 -6.12
C VAL A 149 -18.88 -1.00 -5.40
N LYS A 150 -18.54 -1.57 -4.24
CA LYS A 150 -19.50 -2.33 -3.42
C LYS A 150 -20.65 -1.46 -2.92
N ILE A 151 -20.36 -0.24 -2.49
CA ILE A 151 -21.40 0.73 -2.10
C ILE A 151 -22.31 1.05 -3.28
N LEU A 152 -21.74 1.29 -4.47
CA LEU A 152 -22.50 1.56 -5.69
C LEU A 152 -23.42 0.38 -6.04
N ARG A 153 -22.90 -0.85 -6.00
CA ARG A 153 -23.69 -2.07 -6.20
C ARG A 153 -24.80 -2.20 -5.16
N PHE A 154 -24.51 -1.97 -3.88
CA PHE A 154 -25.51 -2.01 -2.82
C PHE A 154 -26.64 -1.00 -3.05
N MET A 155 -26.31 0.21 -3.50
CA MET A 155 -27.29 1.22 -3.84
C MET A 155 -28.16 0.81 -5.04
N LEU A 156 -27.58 0.17 -6.06
CA LEU A 156 -28.30 -0.38 -7.22
C LEU A 156 -29.24 -1.52 -6.83
N ASP A 157 -28.77 -2.46 -6.01
CA ASP A 157 -29.56 -3.59 -5.52
C ASP A 157 -30.75 -3.11 -4.65
N ASN A 158 -30.62 -1.93 -4.03
CA ASN A 158 -31.67 -1.29 -3.23
C ASN A 158 -32.28 -0.05 -3.90
N PHE A 159 -32.32 -0.02 -5.24
CA PHE A 159 -32.75 1.14 -6.03
C PHE A 159 -34.11 1.70 -5.57
N GLU A 160 -35.09 0.85 -5.26
CA GLU A 160 -36.42 1.28 -4.81
C GLU A 160 -36.38 2.09 -3.52
N LYS A 161 -35.51 1.72 -2.58
CA LYS A 161 -35.33 2.43 -1.30
C LYS A 161 -34.72 3.81 -1.52
N TYR A 162 -33.72 3.89 -2.40
CA TYR A 162 -33.06 5.17 -2.73
C TYR A 162 -33.95 6.09 -3.57
N ARG A 163 -34.77 5.51 -4.47
CA ARG A 163 -35.83 6.22 -5.19
C ARG A 163 -36.85 6.83 -4.22
N ALA A 164 -37.35 6.07 -3.24
CA ALA A 164 -38.29 6.58 -2.24
C ALA A 164 -37.68 7.71 -1.39
N LYS A 165 -36.39 7.60 -1.04
CA LYS A 165 -35.63 8.68 -0.38
C LYS A 165 -35.55 9.95 -1.25
N ALA A 166 -35.26 9.78 -2.54
CA ALA A 166 -35.17 10.89 -3.50
C ALA A 166 -36.54 11.55 -3.75
N GLU A 167 -37.62 10.75 -3.82
CA GLU A 167 -39.00 11.22 -3.94
C GLU A 167 -39.40 12.08 -2.72
N ALA A 168 -39.06 11.62 -1.51
CA ALA A 168 -39.32 12.35 -0.27
C ALA A 168 -38.49 13.65 -0.15
N GLN A 169 -37.22 13.65 -0.55
CA GLN A 169 -36.35 14.83 -0.50
C GLN A 169 -36.68 15.87 -1.57
N ALA A 170 -36.98 15.43 -2.80
CA ALA A 170 -37.23 16.33 -3.92
C ALA A 170 -38.70 16.77 -4.05
N LYS A 171 -39.63 16.17 -3.27
CA LYS A 171 -41.09 16.35 -3.41
C LYS A 171 -41.55 16.22 -4.87
N CYS A 172 -40.98 15.27 -5.59
CA CYS A 172 -41.18 15.09 -7.03
C CYS A 172 -42.08 13.89 -7.33
N THR A 173 -42.57 13.79 -8.57
CA THR A 173 -43.38 12.64 -9.02
C THR A 173 -42.50 11.40 -9.22
N ARG A 174 -43.10 10.22 -9.13
CA ARG A 174 -42.42 8.92 -9.26
C ARG A 174 -41.47 8.79 -10.46
N SER A 175 -41.82 9.32 -11.64
CA SER A 175 -40.99 9.20 -12.86
C SER A 175 -39.77 10.15 -12.84
N THR A 176 -39.94 11.34 -12.27
CA THR A 176 -38.84 12.30 -12.06
C THR A 176 -37.86 11.81 -11.01
N ALA A 177 -38.33 11.13 -9.96
CA ALA A 177 -37.48 10.52 -8.94
C ALA A 177 -36.60 9.40 -9.53
N ASP A 178 -37.12 8.58 -10.43
CA ASP A 178 -36.34 7.53 -11.13
C ASP A 178 -35.19 8.13 -11.93
N LEU A 179 -35.47 9.17 -12.73
CA LEU A 179 -34.47 9.87 -13.53
C LEU A 179 -33.39 10.54 -12.68
N ILE A 180 -33.78 11.14 -11.55
CA ILE A 180 -32.83 11.77 -10.62
C ILE A 180 -31.91 10.71 -10.01
N THR A 181 -32.48 9.60 -9.55
CA THR A 181 -31.72 8.52 -8.92
C THR A 181 -30.77 7.89 -9.93
N LEU A 182 -31.23 7.62 -11.16
CA LEU A 182 -30.40 7.10 -12.26
C LEU A 182 -29.26 8.07 -12.63
N LYS A 183 -29.53 9.37 -12.72
CA LYS A 183 -28.48 10.39 -12.96
C LYS A 183 -27.43 10.40 -11.86
N LEU A 184 -27.85 10.23 -10.61
CA LEU A 184 -26.95 10.16 -9.46
C LEU A 184 -26.04 8.94 -9.56
N PHE A 185 -26.58 7.77 -9.94
CA PHE A 185 -25.79 6.56 -10.21
C PHE A 185 -24.78 6.73 -11.34
N ILE A 186 -25.18 7.34 -12.47
CA ILE A 186 -24.29 7.58 -13.60
C ILE A 186 -23.16 8.53 -13.19
N CYS A 187 -23.48 9.57 -12.42
CA CYS A 187 -22.49 10.54 -11.94
C CYS A 187 -21.49 9.88 -10.96
N GLU A 188 -21.98 9.05 -10.05
CA GLU A 188 -21.14 8.28 -9.13
C GLU A 188 -20.25 7.27 -9.85
N HIS A 189 -20.77 6.57 -10.87
CA HIS A 189 -19.97 5.66 -11.70
C HIS A 189 -18.89 6.41 -12.51
N GLN A 190 -19.25 7.51 -13.18
CA GLN A 190 -18.30 8.34 -13.93
C GLN A 190 -17.21 8.93 -13.05
N ARG A 191 -17.54 9.24 -11.79
CA ARG A 191 -16.59 9.76 -10.80
C ARG A 191 -15.63 8.70 -10.28
N LEU A 192 -16.01 7.42 -10.26
CA LEU A 192 -15.09 6.32 -9.94
C LEU A 192 -14.08 6.02 -11.05
N LEU A 193 -14.40 6.41 -12.29
CA LEU A 193 -13.57 6.17 -13.48
C LEU A 193 -12.63 7.34 -13.83
N ARG A 194 -12.78 8.50 -13.18
CA ARG A 194 -11.93 9.69 -13.36
C ARG A 194 -10.91 9.80 -12.25
#